data_AF-A0A9D8KX62-F1
#
_entry.id   AF-A0A9D8KX62-F1
#
_cell.length_a   1.000
_cell.length_b   1.000
_cell.length_c   1.000
_cell.angle_alpha   90.00
_cell.angle_beta   90.00
_cell.angle_gamma   90.00
#
_symmetry.space_group_name_H-M   'P 1'
#
loop_
_entity.id
_entity.type
_entity.pdbx_description
1 polymer ?
#
loop_
_entity_poly.entity_id
_entity_poly.type
_entity_poly.pdbx_seq_one_letter_code
_entity_poly.pdbx_strand_id
1 'polypeptide(L)'
;MTLDISLEPQRARQRLEWARTRLGDGAADIERASVDAGFRSYWRVTGQNGSHIVMDAPPGLEDPRPWLRMRELLLAHGLRVPAL
;
A
#
# COMPACT_ATOMS: atom_id res chain seq x y z
N MET A 1 -11.86 1.22 21.72
CA MET A 1 -10.43 1.50 21.52
C MET A 1 -9.93 0.53 20.47
N THR A 2 -9.97 0.93 19.20
CA THR A 2 -9.57 0.06 18.07
C THR A 2 -8.05 0.00 18.06
N LEU A 3 -7.46 -1.18 18.24
CA LEU A 3 -6.03 -1.38 18.03
C LEU A 3 -5.72 -1.04 16.57
N ASP A 4 -4.82 -0.08 16.33
CA ASP A 4 -4.29 0.13 14.98
C ASP A 4 -3.30 -0.99 14.67
N ILE A 5 -3.84 -2.11 14.14
CA ILE A 5 -3.07 -3.29 13.71
C ILE A 5 -1.99 -2.89 12.68
N SER A 6 -2.16 -1.75 11.99
CA SER A 6 -1.17 -1.27 11.05
C SER A 6 0.10 -0.75 11.73
N LEU A 7 0.16 -0.54 13.04
CA LEU A 7 1.40 -0.19 13.76
C LEU A 7 2.14 -1.39 14.36
N GLU A 8 1.56 -2.59 14.27
CA GLU A 8 2.18 -3.81 14.82
C GLU A 8 3.58 -4.03 14.20
N PRO A 9 4.64 -4.24 15.01
CA PRO A 9 6.02 -4.35 14.52
C PRO A 9 6.20 -5.42 13.45
N GLN A 10 5.49 -6.54 13.59
CA GLN A 10 5.53 -7.63 12.62
C GLN A 10 4.90 -7.23 11.27
N ARG A 11 3.81 -6.44 11.29
CA ARG A 11 3.19 -5.95 10.06
C ARG A 11 4.05 -4.89 9.37
N ALA A 12 4.72 -4.04 10.14
CA ALA A 12 5.68 -3.07 9.60
C ALA A 12 6.81 -3.76 8.85
N ARG A 13 7.39 -4.82 9.43
CA ARG A 13 8.44 -5.62 8.78
C ARG A 13 7.95 -6.32 7.51
N GLN A 14 6.75 -6.91 7.55
CA GLN A 14 6.14 -7.55 6.37
C GLN A 14 5.97 -6.58 5.19
N ARG A 15 5.52 -5.34 5.45
CA ARG A 15 5.37 -4.33 4.40
C ARG A 15 6.72 -3.93 3.80
N LEU A 16 7.74 -3.72 4.64
CA LEU A 16 9.09 -3.37 4.16
C LEU A 16 9.67 -4.49 3.29
N GLU A 17 9.63 -5.73 3.78
CA GLU A 17 10.14 -6.89 3.03
C GLU A 17 9.41 -7.07 1.71
N TRP A 18 8.07 -7.01 1.73
CA TRP A 18 7.26 -7.08 0.52
C TRP A 18 7.63 -5.97 -0.48
N ALA A 19 7.75 -4.71 -0.02
CA ALA A 19 8.09 -3.59 -0.88
C ALA A 19 9.47 -3.76 -1.54
N ARG A 20 10.49 -4.16 -0.75
CA ARG A 20 11.84 -4.41 -1.25
C ARG A 20 11.86 -5.51 -2.30
N THR A 21 11.15 -6.61 -2.06
CA THR A 21 11.02 -7.71 -3.04
C THR A 21 10.31 -7.26 -4.31
N ARG A 22 9.21 -6.52 -4.20
CA ARG A 22 8.41 -6.08 -5.37
C ARG A 22 9.12 -5.03 -6.21
N LEU A 23 9.93 -4.17 -5.59
CA LEU A 23 10.68 -3.13 -6.28
C LEU A 23 12.07 -3.59 -6.74
N GLY A 24 12.53 -4.77 -6.31
CA GLY A 24 13.89 -5.24 -6.55
C GLY A 24 14.95 -4.35 -5.88
N ASP A 25 14.58 -3.65 -4.81
CA ASP A 25 15.42 -2.65 -4.13
C ASP A 25 15.54 -2.99 -2.65
N GLY A 26 16.68 -3.60 -2.27
CA GLY A 26 16.97 -3.96 -0.88
C GLY A 26 17.27 -2.77 0.03
N ALA A 27 17.55 -1.60 -0.54
CA ALA A 27 17.86 -0.37 0.20
C ALA A 27 16.62 0.52 0.41
N ALA A 28 15.48 0.18 -0.20
CA ALA A 28 14.26 0.95 -0.05
C ALA A 28 13.85 1.07 1.43
N ASP A 29 13.32 2.23 1.78
CA ASP A 29 12.78 2.54 3.10
C ASP A 29 11.28 2.80 3.04
N ILE A 30 10.58 2.63 4.17
CA ILE A 30 9.11 2.73 4.24
C ILE A 30 8.65 3.57 5.44
N GLU A 31 7.76 4.52 5.18
CA GLU A 31 7.15 5.36 6.20
C GLU A 31 5.63 5.42 6.03
N ARG A 32 4.90 5.76 7.10
CA ARG A 32 3.44 5.88 7.05
C ARG A 32 3.06 7.15 6.27
N ALA A 33 2.20 7.00 5.26
CA ALA A 33 1.76 8.10 4.40
C ALA A 33 0.39 8.66 4.78
N SER A 34 -0.57 7.80 5.15
CA SER A 34 -1.91 8.18 5.59
C SER A 34 -2.61 7.00 6.28
N VAL A 35 -3.61 7.29 7.12
CA VAL A 35 -4.27 6.30 8.00
C VAL A 35 -5.78 6.13 7.75
N ASP A 36 -6.37 6.90 6.83
CA ASP A 36 -7.77 7.28 7.04
C ASP A 36 -8.72 6.87 5.91
N ALA A 37 -9.12 5.59 5.87
CA ALA A 37 -10.41 5.19 5.29
C ALA A 37 -10.84 3.72 5.56
N GLY A 38 -10.55 3.14 6.74
CA GLY A 38 -11.00 1.78 7.10
C GLY A 38 -9.93 0.95 7.78
N PHE A 39 -9.86 -0.35 7.46
CA PHE A 39 -8.82 -1.25 7.98
C PHE A 39 -7.52 -1.20 7.16
N ARG A 40 -7.51 -0.52 6.01
CA ARG A 40 -6.30 -0.29 5.21
C ARG A 40 -5.47 0.89 5.70
N SER A 41 -4.17 0.81 5.44
CA SER A 41 -3.23 1.91 5.65
C SER A 41 -2.39 2.15 4.40
N TYR A 42 -1.89 3.38 4.26
CA TYR A 42 -1.02 3.77 3.14
C TYR A 42 0.38 4.09 3.63
N TRP A 43 1.36 3.57 2.92
CA TRP A 43 2.78 3.68 3.26
C TRP A 43 3.55 4.14 2.04
N ARG A 44 4.46 5.07 2.24
CA ARG A 44 5.35 5.54 1.18
C ARG A 44 6.64 4.78 1.24
N VAL A 45 7.04 4.27 0.09
CA VAL A 45 8.31 3.61 -0.11
C VAL A 45 9.17 4.52 -0.97
N THR A 46 10.37 4.81 -0.48
CA THR A 46 11.35 5.60 -1.21
C THR A 46 12.56 4.71 -1.48
N GLY A 47 12.96 4.63 -2.74
CA GLY A 47 14.07 3.79 -3.18
C GLY A 47 14.72 4.32 -4.45
N GLN A 48 15.58 3.49 -5.05
CA GLN A 48 16.33 3.81 -6.26
C GLN A 48 15.42 4.11 -7.46
N ASN A 49 14.25 3.46 -7.50
CA ASN A 49 13.26 3.61 -8.56
C ASN A 49 12.23 4.73 -8.29
N GLY A 50 12.49 5.61 -7.32
CA GLY A 50 11.61 6.73 -6.95
C GLY A 50 10.68 6.41 -5.79
N SER A 51 9.54 7.12 -5.74
CA SER A 51 8.57 7.04 -4.65
C SER A 51 7.32 6.26 -5.05
N HIS A 52 6.91 5.31 -4.21
CA HIS A 52 5.77 4.42 -4.43
C HIS A 52 4.85 4.45 -3.22
N ILE A 53 3.57 4.11 -3.42
CA ILE A 53 2.61 3.92 -2.32
C ILE A 53 2.25 2.45 -2.21
N VAL A 54 2.47 1.89 -1.03
CA VAL A 54 1.93 0.59 -0.63
C VAL A 54 0.61 0.82 0.08
N MET A 55 -0.46 0.29 -0.51
CA MET A 55 -1.73 0.17 0.17
C MET A 55 -1.77 -1.20 0.86
N ASP A 56 -1.81 -1.18 2.18
CA ASP A 56 -1.87 -2.36 3.02
C ASP A 56 -3.30 -2.59 3.51
N ALA A 57 -4.00 -3.56 2.90
CA ALA A 57 -5.30 -4.05 3.35
C ALA A 57 -5.12 -5.41 4.04
N PRO A 58 -5.24 -5.52 5.37
CA PRO A 58 -5.05 -6.78 6.08
C PRO A 58 -6.01 -7.87 5.58
N PRO A 59 -5.51 -9.08 5.27
CA PRO A 59 -6.35 -10.19 4.82
C PRO A 59 -7.48 -10.47 5.80
N GLY A 60 -8.70 -10.65 5.28
CA GLY A 60 -9.90 -10.95 6.06
C GLY A 60 -10.55 -9.73 6.74
N LEU A 61 -9.90 -8.57 6.74
CA LEU A 61 -10.50 -7.32 7.23
C LEU A 61 -11.03 -6.45 6.09
N GLU A 62 -10.36 -6.46 4.93
CA GLU A 62 -10.72 -5.59 3.82
C GLU A 62 -10.33 -6.21 2.45
N ASP A 63 -11.29 -6.32 1.52
CA ASP A 63 -11.09 -6.92 0.20
C ASP A 63 -10.60 -5.88 -0.82
N PRO A 64 -9.37 -5.97 -1.36
CA PRO A 64 -8.81 -4.95 -2.25
C PRO A 64 -9.50 -4.84 -3.64
N ARG A 65 -10.26 -5.86 -4.06
CA ARG A 65 -10.77 -6.01 -5.44
C ARG A 65 -11.71 -4.88 -5.90
N PRO A 66 -12.64 -4.36 -5.08
CA PRO A 66 -13.50 -3.24 -5.49
C PRO A 66 -12.72 -1.98 -5.88
N TRP A 67 -11.59 -1.68 -5.21
CA TRP A 67 -10.75 -0.53 -5.59
C TRP A 67 -10.01 -0.75 -6.90
N LEU A 68 -9.50 -1.97 -7.14
CA LEU A 68 -8.91 -2.33 -8.43
C LEU A 68 -9.94 -2.21 -9.56
N ARG A 69 -11.19 -2.64 -9.32
CA ARG A 69 -12.28 -2.46 -10.30
C ARG A 69 -12.57 -1.00 -10.59
N MET A 70 -12.58 -0.14 -9.57
CA MET A 70 -12.76 1.30 -9.74
C MET A 70 -11.60 1.92 -10.51
N ARG A 71 -10.35 1.53 -10.20
CA ARG A 71 -9.17 1.94 -10.95
C ARG A 71 -9.31 1.62 -12.45
N GLU A 72 -9.67 0.38 -12.79
CA GLU A 72 -9.86 -0.02 -14.19
C GLU A 72 -10.97 0.78 -14.87
N LEU A 73 -12.09 1.02 -14.18
CA LEU A 73 -13.19 1.84 -14.71
C LEU A 73 -12.71 3.25 -15.04
N LEU A 74 -12.04 3.92 -14.10
CA LEU A 74 -11.54 5.28 -14.29
C LEU A 74 -10.51 5.33 -15.43
N LEU A 75 -9.60 4.36 -15.48
CA LEU A 75 -8.59 4.25 -16.55
C LEU A 75 -9.26 4.07 -17.93
N ALA A 76 -10.26 3.20 -18.03
CA ALA A 76 -11.00 2.95 -19.27
C ALA A 76 -11.74 4.20 -19.79
N HIS A 77 -12.08 5.14 -18.89
CA HIS A 77 -12.68 6.43 -19.24
C HIS A 77 -11.65 7.55 -19.43
N GLY A 78 -10.36 7.22 -19.57
CA GLY A 78 -9.30 8.18 -19.88
C GLY A 78 -8.84 9.02 -18.68
N LEU A 79 -9.26 8.67 -17.46
CA LEU A 79 -8.79 9.35 -16.25
C LEU A 79 -7.42 8.80 -15.84
N ARG A 80 -6.57 9.70 -15.36
CA ARG A 80 -5.25 9.33 -14.84
C ARG A 80 -5.40 8.63 -13.49
N VAL A 81 -4.93 7.40 -13.42
CA VAL A 81 -4.87 6.59 -12.19
C VAL A 81 -3.43 6.14 -11.92
N PRO A 82 -3.08 5.74 -10.68
CA PRO A 82 -1.77 5.16 -10.38
C PRO A 82 -1.49 3.89 -11.20
N ALA A 83 -0.24 3.70 -11.63
CA ALA A 83 0.23 2.42 -12.16
C ALA A 83 0.29 1.36 -11.05
N LEU A 84 0.15 0.07 -11.41
CA LEU A 84 0.26 -1.08 -10.50
C LEU A 84 1.61 -1.79 -10.67
#